data_AF-A0A3M0XHI9-F1
#
_entry.id   AF-A0A3M0XHI9-F1
#
_cell.length_a   1.000
_cell.length_b   1.000
_cell.length_c   1.000
_cell.angle_alpha   90.00
_cell.angle_beta   90.00
_cell.angle_gamma   90.00
#
_symmetry.space_group_name_H-M   'P 1'
#
loop_
_entity.id
_entity.type
_entity.pdbx_description
1 polymer ?
#
loop_
_entity_poly.entity_id
_entity_poly.type
_entity_poly.pdbx_seq_one_letter_code
_entity_poly.pdbx_strand_id
1 'polypeptide(L)'
;MLVVVVSTLAIAQNVQIAVVSDNSLYRSSSYSLGQFEQSKVHLSERSVITSISGDVRFGCSGDVALCAVFDDDLSTQVCATPSKPYFDISPTLAENITFSSQTGNPFCNNRRRRKGFLVILPFVQISNLDIRGGQGTIITRPLFSLDSDQPVLLGRAGSLAKASPGESITVKVSDNRAVAWFTQRGLLSPTSTLSTSNLDDEVVACLNTDGNFDSNGPICDYKDARKCTIKASTWLLGDCCGDVPYSGCSFYSDKQAFCGTSSRGIKTWAALERVGSIVDLGQCPGVSVVSNGSLFFTCQPTPEGFDKILQLSGREIIAGHEYLCDGEEIVECGGDAPYSENGAKTGDRRIIEGKVNYCTSQGSWAISLDEFGRDSCERAGLSWTGSRCCGEADDPVKTYEEVNANSAIGACINNRFVASGKSVPGASSAVNYRGVFYKCDVNASTPLLDEAGIIPKLKEPCGLPLKNAVLTGSKRNLVCTVDGRWMLTSSDGEHFSKVIRWSSVGNEKKNGCCPENECWDGVECIKKGEVRVRGGKGFRCA
;
A
#
# COMPACT_ATOMS: atom_id res chain seq x y z
N MET A 1 9.14 -36.16 5.16
CA MET A 1 8.68 -34.91 5.79
C MET A 1 9.62 -33.81 5.33
N LEU A 2 9.18 -33.03 4.34
CA LEU A 2 9.95 -31.95 3.74
C LEU A 2 9.75 -30.70 4.59
N VAL A 3 10.81 -30.26 5.28
CA VAL A 3 10.81 -28.97 5.97
C VAL A 3 11.20 -27.93 4.93
N VAL A 4 10.22 -27.21 4.41
CA VAL A 4 10.45 -26.01 3.60
C VAL A 4 10.79 -24.90 4.58
N VAL A 5 12.06 -24.51 4.65
CA VAL A 5 12.48 -23.30 5.35
C VAL A 5 12.17 -22.13 4.41
N VAL A 6 11.03 -21.50 4.61
CA VAL A 6 10.75 -20.18 4.02
C VAL A 6 11.55 -19.17 4.82
N SER A 7 12.70 -18.74 4.28
CA SER A 7 13.42 -17.60 4.82
C SER A 7 12.70 -16.33 4.38
N THR A 8 11.91 -15.73 5.28
CA THR A 8 11.46 -14.35 5.13
C THR A 8 12.62 -13.42 5.50
N LEU A 9 13.39 -12.99 4.49
CA LEU A 9 14.45 -12.00 4.65
C LEU A 9 13.87 -10.59 4.46
N ALA A 10 13.67 -9.92 5.59
CA ALA A 10 13.83 -8.47 5.81
C ALA A 10 13.30 -8.19 7.23
N ILE A 11 14.05 -8.62 8.25
CA ILE A 11 13.81 -8.06 9.59
C ILE A 11 14.29 -6.62 9.48
N ALA A 12 13.36 -5.66 9.48
CA ALA A 12 13.70 -4.26 9.58
C ALA A 12 14.63 -4.09 10.79
N GLN A 13 15.89 -3.73 10.54
CA GLN A 13 16.84 -3.50 11.61
C GLN A 13 16.34 -2.29 12.40
N ASN A 14 16.07 -2.50 13.69
CA ASN A 14 15.63 -1.44 14.58
C ASN A 14 16.86 -0.79 15.21
N VAL A 15 16.93 0.54 15.17
CA VAL A 15 17.90 1.33 15.91
C VAL A 15 17.30 1.76 17.25
N GLN A 16 18.09 1.67 18.31
CA GLN A 16 17.77 2.17 19.63
C GLN A 16 18.50 3.50 19.87
N ILE A 17 17.75 4.52 20.25
CA ILE A 17 18.26 5.86 20.57
C ILE A 17 17.95 6.12 22.04
N ALA A 18 18.99 6.17 22.86
CA ALA A 18 18.88 6.39 24.30
C ALA A 18 19.13 7.87 24.61
N VAL A 19 18.19 8.50 25.32
CA VAL A 19 18.30 9.87 25.82
C VAL A 19 18.25 9.82 27.34
N VAL A 20 19.35 10.19 28.01
CA VAL A 20 19.52 9.99 29.46
C VAL A 20 20.01 11.24 30.17
N SER A 21 19.46 11.55 31.34
CA SER A 21 19.99 12.57 32.26
C SER A 21 21.05 11.93 33.16
N ASP A 22 22.29 12.39 33.09
CA ASP A 22 23.48 11.78 33.69
C ASP A 22 24.23 10.73 32.85
N ASN A 23 25.57 10.70 32.97
CA ASN A 23 26.45 9.73 32.33
C ASN A 23 26.57 8.43 33.15
N SER A 24 25.66 8.17 34.10
CA SER A 24 25.74 7.01 34.99
C SER A 24 24.86 5.87 34.48
N LEU A 25 25.43 4.67 34.41
CA LEU A 25 24.66 3.44 34.19
C LEU A 25 24.34 2.80 35.54
N TYR A 26 23.08 2.42 35.73
CA TYR A 26 22.61 1.65 36.88
C TYR A 26 22.36 0.21 36.44
N ARG A 27 23.07 -0.73 37.09
CA ARG A 27 22.86 -2.16 36.88
C ARG A 27 21.76 -2.65 37.81
N SER A 28 20.78 -3.39 37.28
CA SER A 28 19.90 -4.22 38.09
C SER A 28 19.94 -5.65 37.55
N SER A 29 20.31 -6.61 38.40
CA SER A 29 20.22 -8.04 38.10
C SER A 29 19.15 -8.65 38.99
N SER A 30 18.14 -9.28 38.39
CA SER A 30 17.19 -10.11 39.11
C SER A 30 17.59 -11.57 39.02
N TYR A 31 17.70 -12.21 40.18
CA TYR A 31 17.73 -13.67 40.29
C TYR A 31 16.38 -14.12 40.82
N SER A 32 15.89 -15.29 40.41
CA SER A 32 14.59 -15.85 40.83
C SER A 32 14.49 -16.20 42.32
N LEU A 33 15.48 -15.83 43.14
CA LEU A 33 15.52 -16.07 44.58
C LEU A 33 16.06 -14.82 45.32
N GLY A 34 15.27 -13.74 45.28
CA GLY A 34 15.19 -12.68 46.30
C GLY A 34 16.48 -12.05 46.85
N GLN A 35 16.98 -11.01 46.19
CA GLN A 35 17.35 -9.69 46.76
C GLN A 35 17.86 -8.77 45.64
N PHE A 36 17.58 -7.47 45.74
CA PHE A 36 18.05 -6.44 44.81
C PHE A 36 19.26 -5.72 45.39
N GLU A 37 20.41 -5.79 44.73
CA GLU A 37 21.51 -4.86 44.98
C GLU A 37 21.68 -3.93 43.77
N GLN A 38 21.70 -2.62 44.02
CA GLN A 38 22.01 -1.61 43.03
C GLN A 38 23.46 -1.16 43.21
N SER A 39 24.24 -1.18 42.13
CA SER A 39 25.60 -0.66 42.08
C SER A 39 25.71 0.43 41.00
N LYS A 40 26.45 1.51 41.30
CA LYS A 40 26.65 2.68 40.44
C LYS A 40 28.03 2.60 39.79
N VAL A 41 28.11 2.81 38.48
CA VAL A 41 29.38 2.84 37.72
C VAL A 41 29.51 4.19 37.01
N HIS A 42 30.70 4.81 37.06
CA HIS A 42 31.01 6.08 36.42
C HIS A 42 31.77 5.86 35.11
N LEU A 43 31.41 6.58 34.03
CA LEU A 43 31.92 6.34 32.68
C LEU A 43 32.77 7.52 32.17
N SER A 44 33.86 7.23 31.44
CA SER A 44 34.74 8.22 30.79
C SER A 44 34.63 8.18 29.25
N GLU A 45 35.12 9.22 28.57
CA GLU A 45 34.59 9.68 27.27
C GLU A 45 34.89 8.87 25.99
N ARG A 46 35.80 7.88 25.95
CA ARG A 46 36.14 7.17 24.68
C ARG A 46 36.73 5.76 24.87
N SER A 47 36.00 4.71 24.47
CA SER A 47 36.48 3.34 24.07
C SER A 47 35.33 2.52 23.43
N VAL A 48 35.64 1.45 22.68
CA VAL A 48 34.68 0.56 21.98
C VAL A 48 34.65 -0.83 22.64
N ILE A 49 33.45 -1.37 22.91
CA ILE A 49 33.28 -2.76 23.37
C ILE A 49 32.78 -3.62 22.21
N THR A 50 33.56 -4.64 21.84
CA THR A 50 33.25 -5.52 20.71
C THR A 50 32.43 -6.76 21.10
N SER A 51 32.50 -7.22 22.36
CA SER A 51 31.63 -8.30 22.85
C SER A 51 31.53 -8.34 24.39
N ILE A 52 30.44 -8.91 24.91
CA ILE A 52 30.34 -9.33 26.31
C ILE A 52 30.19 -10.86 26.31
N SER A 53 31.09 -11.57 26.98
CA SER A 53 31.01 -13.03 27.14
C SER A 53 30.88 -13.41 28.62
N GLY A 54 29.77 -14.07 28.97
CA GLY A 54 29.55 -14.56 30.34
C GLY A 54 29.86 -16.05 30.45
N ASP A 55 30.68 -16.44 31.42
CA ASP A 55 30.98 -17.84 31.72
C ASP A 55 30.15 -18.26 32.95
N VAL A 56 28.99 -18.89 32.74
CA VAL A 56 28.11 -19.30 33.85
C VAL A 56 28.61 -20.62 34.42
N ARG A 57 29.35 -20.56 35.53
CA ARG A 57 29.79 -21.75 36.26
C ARG A 57 28.81 -22.10 37.38
N PHE A 58 28.17 -23.27 37.28
CA PHE A 58 27.38 -23.81 38.37
C PHE A 58 28.30 -24.56 39.35
N GLY A 59 28.87 -23.83 40.31
CA GLY A 59 29.52 -24.42 41.49
C GLY A 59 28.48 -24.84 42.54
N CYS A 60 28.82 -25.81 43.38
CA CYS A 60 27.99 -26.28 44.51
C CYS A 60 27.66 -25.14 45.54
N SER A 61 28.13 -23.88 45.35
CA SER A 61 27.80 -22.67 46.13
C SER A 61 26.88 -21.64 45.44
N GLY A 62 26.50 -21.81 44.16
CA GLY A 62 25.54 -20.92 43.48
C GLY A 62 26.09 -19.56 43.00
N ASP A 63 27.40 -19.34 43.03
CA ASP A 63 27.99 -18.08 42.58
C ASP A 63 28.08 -18.00 41.04
N VAL A 64 27.45 -16.98 40.45
CA VAL A 64 27.58 -16.67 39.02
C VAL A 64 28.56 -15.51 38.85
N ALA A 65 29.70 -15.76 38.19
CA ALA A 65 30.61 -14.70 37.78
C ALA A 65 30.30 -14.28 36.33
N LEU A 66 30.19 -12.98 36.08
CA LEU A 66 30.14 -12.44 34.72
C LEU A 66 31.50 -11.78 34.46
N CYS A 67 32.14 -12.14 33.36
CA CYS A 67 33.37 -11.49 32.93
C CYS A 67 33.08 -10.60 31.71
N ALA A 68 33.84 -9.52 31.54
CA ALA A 68 33.84 -8.75 30.30
C ALA A 68 35.26 -8.78 29.73
N VAL A 69 35.36 -8.87 28.41
CA VAL A 69 36.62 -8.88 27.67
C VAL A 69 36.66 -7.62 26.82
N PHE A 70 37.70 -6.82 26.99
CA PHE A 70 37.92 -5.57 26.26
C PHE A 70 39.09 -5.76 25.30
N ASP A 71 38.99 -5.20 24.10
CA ASP A 71 40.00 -5.32 23.05
C ASP A 71 40.79 -4.01 22.95
N ASP A 72 41.65 -3.84 23.94
CA ASP A 72 42.81 -2.96 23.86
C ASP A 72 44.01 -3.93 23.90
N ASP A 73 45.15 -3.61 23.28
CA ASP A 73 46.36 -4.46 23.11
C ASP A 73 46.96 -5.11 24.39
N LEU A 74 46.29 -5.03 25.53
CA LEU A 74 46.53 -5.78 26.76
C LEU A 74 45.24 -6.50 27.17
N SER A 75 45.16 -7.80 26.86
CA SER A 75 44.09 -8.75 27.25
C SER A 75 43.71 -8.64 28.73
N THR A 76 42.78 -7.75 29.05
CA THR A 76 42.35 -7.50 30.43
C THR A 76 41.00 -8.16 30.63
N GLN A 77 41.02 -9.35 31.22
CA GLN A 77 39.83 -10.07 31.63
C GLN A 77 39.43 -9.61 33.03
N VAL A 78 38.30 -8.92 33.15
CA VAL A 78 37.79 -8.47 34.45
C VAL A 78 36.63 -9.36 34.85
N CYS A 79 36.77 -10.04 35.98
CA CYS A 79 35.73 -10.91 36.56
C CYS A 79 35.37 -10.40 37.95
N ALA A 80 34.09 -10.07 38.16
CA ALA A 80 33.58 -9.69 39.47
C ALA A 80 33.12 -10.93 40.25
N THR A 81 33.45 -10.98 41.54
CA THR A 81 32.92 -11.96 42.50
C THR A 81 32.21 -11.22 43.63
N PRO A 82 31.28 -11.87 44.38
CA PRO A 82 30.46 -11.22 45.40
C PRO A 82 31.23 -10.51 46.53
N SER A 83 32.54 -10.73 46.68
CA SER A 83 33.34 -10.23 47.79
C SER A 83 34.14 -8.94 47.51
N LYS A 84 34.06 -8.33 46.32
CA LYS A 84 34.71 -7.04 46.00
C LYS A 84 33.85 -6.18 45.06
N PRO A 85 33.13 -5.14 45.56
CA PRO A 85 32.08 -4.47 44.78
C PRO A 85 32.49 -3.21 44.00
N TYR A 86 33.77 -2.82 43.90
CA TYR A 86 34.15 -1.56 43.26
C TYR A 86 35.25 -1.69 42.21
N PHE A 87 34.93 -1.35 40.96
CA PHE A 87 35.88 -0.97 39.90
C PHE A 87 35.20 -0.01 38.89
N ASP A 88 35.97 0.95 38.35
CA ASP A 88 35.56 1.81 37.23
C ASP A 88 35.64 1.05 35.91
N ILE A 89 34.57 1.07 35.12
CA ILE A 89 34.49 0.45 33.79
C ILE A 89 33.73 1.40 32.87
N SER A 90 34.26 1.65 31.66
CA SER A 90 33.64 2.50 30.63
C SER A 90 33.04 1.68 29.46
N PRO A 91 31.72 1.71 29.21
CA PRO A 91 31.12 1.04 28.05
C PRO A 91 30.20 1.90 27.14
N THR A 92 30.13 1.50 25.87
CA THR A 92 28.97 1.63 24.95
C THR A 92 28.49 0.23 24.52
N LEU A 93 27.21 0.12 24.12
CA LEU A 93 26.44 -1.14 23.95
C LEU A 93 27.04 -2.11 22.93
N ALA A 94 27.08 -3.40 23.29
CA ALA A 94 27.55 -4.49 22.44
C ALA A 94 26.47 -4.96 21.45
N GLU A 95 26.86 -5.21 20.19
CA GLU A 95 25.97 -5.66 19.12
C GLU A 95 25.63 -7.16 19.17
N ASN A 96 26.42 -7.98 19.87
CA ASN A 96 26.17 -9.42 20.02
C ASN A 96 26.54 -9.92 21.42
N ILE A 97 25.60 -10.65 22.05
CA ILE A 97 25.84 -11.39 23.29
C ILE A 97 25.93 -12.87 22.95
N THR A 98 27.12 -13.44 23.08
CA THR A 98 27.34 -14.88 22.84
C THR A 98 27.53 -15.57 24.17
N PHE A 99 26.65 -16.51 24.51
CA PHE A 99 26.82 -17.38 25.67
C PHE A 99 27.52 -18.65 25.23
N SER A 100 28.69 -18.95 25.81
CA SER A 100 29.24 -20.30 25.74
C SER A 100 28.99 -21.00 27.08
N SER A 101 28.38 -22.18 27.02
CA SER A 101 28.23 -23.03 28.21
C SER A 101 29.37 -24.04 28.18
N GLN A 102 30.37 -23.87 29.04
CA GLN A 102 31.28 -24.97 29.36
C GLN A 102 30.66 -25.81 30.48
N THR A 103 30.26 -27.03 30.15
CA THR A 103 29.89 -28.03 31.15
C THR A 103 31.14 -28.47 31.90
N GLY A 104 31.43 -27.81 33.02
CA GLY A 104 32.37 -28.32 34.01
C GLY A 104 31.91 -29.69 34.49
N ASN A 105 32.83 -30.65 34.51
CA ASN A 105 32.57 -32.05 34.87
C ASN A 105 31.85 -32.15 36.24
N PRO A 106 30.59 -32.65 36.31
CA PRO A 106 29.77 -32.59 37.51
C PRO A 106 30.06 -33.78 38.41
N PHE A 107 31.26 -33.84 38.99
CA PHE A 107 31.56 -34.79 40.06
C PHE A 107 31.83 -34.04 41.37
N CYS A 108 30.76 -33.48 41.97
CA CYS A 108 30.74 -33.20 43.41
C CYS A 108 30.75 -34.59 44.11
N ASN A 109 31.95 -35.05 44.49
CA ASN A 109 32.22 -36.39 45.01
C ASN A 109 31.67 -36.52 46.44
N ASN A 110 30.39 -36.90 46.58
CA ASN A 110 29.85 -37.39 47.84
C ASN A 110 29.32 -38.81 47.67
N ARG A 111 30.04 -39.75 48.27
CA ARG A 111 29.68 -41.17 48.36
C ARG A 111 28.35 -41.32 49.09
N ARG A 112 27.27 -41.67 48.38
CA ARG A 112 26.37 -42.79 48.72
C ARG A 112 25.32 -43.01 47.63
N ARG A 113 25.08 -44.29 47.37
CA ARG A 113 24.26 -44.87 46.30
C ARG A 113 22.81 -44.34 46.31
N ARG A 114 22.29 -43.93 45.16
CA ARG A 114 21.17 -44.56 44.40
C ARG A 114 20.44 -43.54 43.49
N LYS A 115 20.12 -44.04 42.28
CA LYS A 115 19.13 -43.56 41.29
C LYS A 115 19.36 -42.16 40.73
N GLY A 116 19.96 -42.13 39.53
CA GLY A 116 19.99 -40.93 38.69
C GLY A 116 18.57 -40.52 38.30
N PHE A 117 18.16 -39.35 38.77
CA PHE A 117 17.13 -38.56 38.12
C PHE A 117 17.86 -37.58 37.20
N LEU A 118 17.59 -37.70 35.90
CA LEU A 118 17.91 -36.65 34.94
C LEU A 118 16.95 -35.49 35.23
N VAL A 119 17.41 -34.50 36.01
CA VAL A 119 16.70 -33.23 36.14
C VAL A 119 17.07 -32.39 34.93
N ILE A 120 16.20 -32.37 33.91
CA ILE A 120 16.27 -31.37 32.86
C ILE A 120 15.79 -30.07 33.51
N LEU A 121 16.72 -29.23 33.95
CA LEU A 121 16.37 -27.87 34.34
C LEU A 121 15.94 -27.12 33.07
N PRO A 122 14.81 -26.39 33.10
CA PRO A 122 14.44 -25.54 31.98
C PRO A 122 15.54 -24.52 31.74
N PHE A 123 15.85 -24.27 30.47
CA PHE A 123 16.74 -23.20 30.03
C PHE A 123 16.42 -21.92 30.82
N VAL A 124 17.39 -21.43 31.59
CA VAL A 124 17.30 -20.08 32.16
C VAL A 124 17.44 -19.13 30.98
N GLN A 125 16.30 -18.70 30.46
CA GLN A 125 16.25 -17.67 29.43
C GLN A 125 16.47 -16.33 30.14
N ILE A 126 17.65 -15.74 30.01
CA ILE A 126 17.87 -14.34 30.39
C ILE A 126 17.13 -13.52 29.32
N SER A 127 15.86 -13.21 29.60
CA SER A 127 14.98 -12.63 28.60
C SER A 127 15.19 -11.13 28.42
N ASN A 128 15.85 -10.42 29.35
CA ASN A 128 16.18 -9.00 29.22
C ASN A 128 17.42 -8.65 30.07
N LEU A 129 18.49 -8.17 29.44
CA LEU A 129 19.50 -7.36 30.11
C LEU A 129 19.00 -5.91 30.05
N ASP A 130 18.32 -5.46 31.10
CA ASP A 130 17.81 -4.09 31.20
C ASP A 130 18.94 -3.17 31.68
N ILE A 131 19.65 -2.55 30.75
CA ILE A 131 20.63 -1.50 31.05
C ILE A 131 19.84 -0.23 31.36
N ARG A 132 19.58 0.01 32.65
CA ARG A 132 18.98 1.27 33.09
C ARG A 132 20.09 2.31 33.19
N GLY A 133 20.29 3.10 32.14
CA GLY A 133 20.97 4.40 32.30
C GLY A 133 20.20 5.28 33.29
N GLY A 134 20.74 6.45 33.65
CA GLY A 134 20.01 7.49 34.38
C GLY A 134 18.58 7.71 33.86
N GLN A 135 17.76 8.47 34.59
CA GLN A 135 16.38 8.72 34.17
C GLN A 135 16.36 9.12 32.68
N GLY A 136 15.62 8.36 31.86
CA GLY A 136 15.82 8.38 30.42
C GLY A 136 14.82 7.54 29.65
N THR A 137 14.75 7.78 28.35
CA THR A 137 13.87 7.08 27.41
C THR A 137 14.70 6.40 26.33
N ILE A 138 14.39 5.14 26.04
CA ILE A 138 14.89 4.42 24.86
C ILE A 138 13.83 4.51 23.78
N ILE A 139 14.20 5.07 22.63
CA ILE A 139 13.35 5.19 21.46
C ILE A 139 13.79 4.15 20.46
N THR A 140 12.90 3.22 20.10
CA THR A 140 13.15 2.21 19.07
C THR A 140 12.50 2.66 17.76
N ARG A 141 13.29 2.72 16.69
CA ARG A 141 12.81 3.08 15.35
C ARG A 141 13.32 2.06 14.32
N PRO A 142 12.53 1.72 13.30
CA PRO A 142 13.09 1.06 12.12
C PRO A 142 14.11 1.98 11.45
N LEU A 143 15.25 1.44 11.01
CA LEU A 143 16.32 2.25 10.39
C LEU A 143 15.82 3.06 9.19
N PHE A 144 14.99 2.45 8.33
CA PHE A 144 14.40 3.12 7.16
C PHE A 144 13.51 4.31 7.54
N SER A 145 12.99 4.39 8.77
CA SER A 145 12.18 5.53 9.21
C SER A 145 13.02 6.80 9.46
N LEU A 146 14.35 6.66 9.48
CA LEU A 146 15.30 7.78 9.56
C LEU A 146 15.80 8.24 8.17
N ASP A 147 15.41 7.56 7.09
CA ASP A 147 15.69 7.95 5.70
C ASP A 147 14.67 9.00 5.25
N SER A 148 14.96 10.26 5.55
CA SER A 148 14.10 11.41 5.23
C SER A 148 14.92 12.55 4.65
N ASP A 149 14.26 13.45 3.90
CA ASP A 149 14.82 14.70 3.40
C ASP A 149 15.15 15.72 4.51
N GLN A 150 14.76 15.42 5.76
CA GLN A 150 15.08 16.18 6.96
C GLN A 150 15.37 15.26 8.15
N PRO A 151 16.07 15.75 9.20
CA PRO A 151 16.20 15.02 10.45
C PRO A 151 14.83 14.71 11.07
N VAL A 152 14.65 13.48 11.56
CA VAL A 152 13.44 13.03 12.23
C VAL A 152 13.41 13.56 13.66
N LEU A 153 12.37 14.31 14.01
CA LEU A 153 12.15 14.79 15.37
C LEU A 153 11.69 13.64 16.27
N LEU A 154 12.46 13.38 17.34
CA LEU A 154 12.16 12.33 18.32
C LEU A 154 11.42 12.85 19.54
N GLY A 155 11.58 14.14 19.88
CA GLY A 155 10.92 14.78 21.01
C GLY A 155 11.80 15.85 21.67
N ARG A 156 11.34 16.41 22.79
CA ARG A 156 12.14 17.39 23.56
C ARG A 156 13.01 16.70 24.60
N ALA A 157 14.22 17.21 24.80
CA ALA A 157 15.21 16.64 25.72
C ALA A 157 14.64 16.43 27.12
N GLY A 158 13.99 17.44 27.71
CA GLY A 158 13.40 17.33 29.06
C GLY A 158 12.28 16.30 29.16
N SER A 159 11.49 16.12 28.10
CA SER A 159 10.42 15.12 28.07
C SER A 159 10.94 13.68 27.95
N LEU A 160 12.05 13.50 27.25
CA LEU A 160 12.66 12.19 27.00
C LEU A 160 13.57 11.76 28.15
N ALA A 161 14.33 12.68 28.74
CA ALA A 161 15.28 12.40 29.82
C ALA A 161 14.68 12.48 31.22
N LYS A 162 13.50 13.11 31.41
CA LYS A 162 12.96 13.45 32.75
C LYS A 162 13.96 14.21 33.64
N ALA A 163 14.84 15.01 33.03
CA ALA A 163 15.90 15.74 33.71
C ALA A 163 15.38 16.99 34.44
N SER A 164 16.03 17.37 35.53
CA SER A 164 15.82 18.65 36.21
C SER A 164 16.56 19.80 35.50
N PRO A 165 16.11 21.06 35.63
CA PRO A 165 16.81 22.20 35.05
C PRO A 165 18.28 22.26 35.46
N GLY A 166 19.19 22.31 34.50
CA GLY A 166 20.65 22.36 34.72
C GLY A 166 21.35 21.01 34.73
N GLU A 167 20.63 19.88 34.71
CA GLU A 167 21.23 18.55 34.52
C GLU A 167 21.65 18.35 33.07
N SER A 168 22.83 17.74 32.86
CA SER A 168 23.30 17.38 31.52
C SER A 168 22.58 16.13 31.03
N ILE A 169 21.91 16.27 29.89
CA ILE A 169 21.27 15.20 29.13
C ILE A 169 22.22 14.78 28.03
N THR A 170 22.36 13.47 27.76
CA THR A 170 23.15 12.95 26.63
C THR A 170 22.29 12.08 25.71
N VAL A 171 22.68 11.99 24.44
CA VAL A 171 22.06 11.09 23.46
C VAL A 171 23.07 10.08 22.93
N LYS A 172 22.66 8.81 22.83
CA LYS A 172 23.46 7.69 22.29
C LYS A 172 22.64 6.88 21.30
N VAL A 173 23.29 6.33 20.28
CA VAL A 173 22.66 5.54 19.22
C VAL A 173 23.29 4.15 19.17
N SER A 174 22.50 3.11 18.96
CA SER A 174 22.95 1.72 18.95
C SER A 174 23.50 1.24 17.60
N ASP A 175 23.32 2.00 16.52
CA ASP A 175 23.72 1.65 15.16
C ASP A 175 24.57 2.80 14.59
N ASN A 176 25.73 2.46 14.04
CA ASN A 176 26.68 3.45 13.52
C ASN A 176 26.20 4.17 12.24
N ARG A 177 25.17 3.64 11.56
CA ARG A 177 24.53 4.28 10.41
C ARG A 177 23.49 5.32 10.82
N ALA A 178 23.23 5.49 12.12
CA ALA A 178 22.29 6.47 12.62
C ALA A 178 23.01 7.48 13.52
N VAL A 179 22.60 8.73 13.41
CA VAL A 179 23.15 9.86 14.17
C VAL A 179 22.00 10.52 14.90
N ALA A 180 22.20 10.86 16.17
CA ALA A 180 21.25 11.66 16.95
C ALA A 180 21.98 12.79 17.67
N TRP A 181 21.35 13.95 17.74
CA TRP A 181 21.91 15.15 18.38
C TRP A 181 20.78 16.06 18.90
N PHE A 182 21.17 17.04 19.73
CA PHE A 182 20.26 18.09 20.20
C PHE A 182 20.28 19.30 19.26
N THR A 183 19.12 19.86 18.96
CA THR A 183 18.95 21.08 18.15
C THR A 183 18.14 22.13 18.91
N GLN A 184 18.50 23.41 18.75
CA GLN A 184 17.76 24.53 19.32
C GLN A 184 16.62 24.92 18.38
N ARG A 185 15.42 25.16 18.94
CA ARG A 185 14.15 25.39 18.21
C ARG A 185 14.32 26.16 16.90
N GLY A 186 14.19 25.45 15.78
CA GLY A 186 14.17 26.02 14.42
C GLY A 186 15.54 26.36 13.81
N LEU A 187 16.64 26.28 14.56
CA LEU A 187 17.99 26.37 14.03
C LEU A 187 18.54 24.97 13.89
N LEU A 188 18.44 24.40 12.68
CA LEU A 188 19.13 23.17 12.28
C LEU A 188 20.64 23.44 12.21
N SER A 189 21.27 23.76 13.35
CA SER A 189 22.72 23.83 13.45
C SER A 189 23.24 22.40 13.52
N PRO A 190 24.08 21.97 12.58
CA PRO A 190 24.66 20.62 12.58
C PRO A 190 25.70 20.40 13.69
N THR A 191 25.88 21.36 14.60
CA THR A 191 26.72 21.19 15.79
C THR A 191 26.00 20.32 16.83
N SER A 192 25.93 19.01 16.53
CA SER A 192 26.56 17.89 17.26
C SER A 192 26.75 17.97 18.78
N THR A 193 25.95 18.76 19.49
CA THR A 193 25.90 18.61 20.92
C THR A 193 25.25 17.25 21.19
N LEU A 194 26.08 16.26 21.52
CA LEU A 194 25.65 14.97 22.06
C LEU A 194 25.19 15.11 23.51
N SER A 195 25.31 16.33 24.07
CA SER A 195 24.84 16.68 25.39
C SER A 195 24.20 18.06 25.43
N THR A 196 23.16 18.25 26.22
CA THR A 196 22.54 19.56 26.47
C THR A 196 22.08 19.65 27.92
N SER A 197 22.08 20.86 28.50
CA SER A 197 21.41 21.15 29.77
C SER A 197 20.09 21.91 29.58
N ASN A 198 19.73 22.24 28.34
CA ASN A 198 18.49 22.91 28.00
C ASN A 198 17.38 21.90 27.74
N LEU A 199 16.38 21.87 28.63
CA LEU A 199 15.25 20.95 28.56
C LEU A 199 14.35 21.17 27.33
N ASP A 200 14.41 22.36 26.73
CA ASP A 200 13.63 22.75 25.56
C ASP A 200 14.27 22.38 24.22
N ASP A 201 15.51 21.89 24.22
CA ASP A 201 16.17 21.43 23.00
C ASP A 201 15.45 20.20 22.44
N GLU A 202 15.44 20.09 21.12
CA GLU A 202 14.82 19.00 20.39
C GLU A 202 15.86 17.91 20.11
N VAL A 203 15.49 16.65 20.34
CA VAL A 203 16.29 15.49 19.94
C VAL A 203 15.87 15.11 18.53
N VAL A 204 16.82 15.16 17.61
CA VAL A 204 16.62 14.77 16.22
C VAL A 204 17.55 13.62 15.87
N ALA A 205 17.17 12.82 14.88
CA ALA A 205 18.00 11.76 14.34
C ALA A 205 17.91 11.66 12.82
N CYS A 206 18.95 11.14 12.20
CA CYS A 206 19.04 10.91 10.77
C CYS A 206 19.92 9.68 10.47
N LEU A 207 19.94 9.24 9.23
CA LEU A 207 20.93 8.29 8.74
C LEU A 207 22.24 8.98 8.33
N ASN A 208 23.35 8.27 8.53
CA ASN A 208 24.71 8.53 8.03
C ASN A 208 25.27 7.20 7.55
N THR A 209 24.80 6.74 6.39
CA THR A 209 25.11 5.39 5.88
C THR A 209 26.52 5.26 5.31
N ASP A 210 27.16 6.37 4.90
CA ASP A 210 28.58 6.39 4.47
C ASP A 210 29.56 6.65 5.63
N GLY A 211 29.07 6.98 6.82
CA GLY A 211 29.90 7.24 7.98
C GLY A 211 30.79 8.48 7.80
N ASN A 212 30.39 9.43 6.95
CA ASN A 212 31.18 10.62 6.69
C ASN A 212 31.08 11.65 7.84
N PHE A 213 32.05 12.57 7.91
CA PHE A 213 32.14 13.60 8.94
C PHE A 213 32.58 14.94 8.32
N ASP A 214 31.99 16.05 8.77
CA ASP A 214 32.51 17.41 8.53
C ASP A 214 33.14 18.00 9.81
N SER A 215 33.56 19.27 9.74
CA SER A 215 34.16 19.97 10.89
C SER A 215 33.22 20.09 12.10
N ASN A 216 31.93 19.86 11.92
CA ASN A 216 30.89 19.94 12.94
C ASN A 216 30.41 18.55 13.40
N GLY A 217 30.85 17.45 12.79
CA GLY A 217 30.48 16.09 13.20
C GLY A 217 29.98 15.22 12.05
N PRO A 218 29.30 14.10 12.34
CA PRO A 218 28.77 13.22 11.30
C PRO A 218 27.73 13.95 10.44
N ILE A 219 27.78 13.76 9.12
CA ILE A 219 26.85 14.40 8.19
C ILE A 219 25.66 13.46 7.98
N CYS A 220 24.45 14.02 7.96
CA CYS A 220 23.27 13.24 7.62
C CYS A 220 23.18 13.00 6.11
N ASP A 221 22.77 11.80 5.72
CA ASP A 221 22.59 11.35 4.35
C ASP A 221 21.75 12.32 3.52
N TYR A 222 20.72 12.97 4.08
CA TYR A 222 19.87 13.91 3.32
C TYR A 222 20.67 15.09 2.74
N LYS A 223 21.75 15.52 3.41
CA LYS A 223 22.62 16.59 2.91
C LYS A 223 23.45 16.10 1.74
N ASP A 224 23.98 14.89 1.82
CA ASP A 224 24.80 14.31 0.76
C ASP A 224 23.94 13.85 -0.42
N ALA A 225 22.75 13.33 -0.16
CA ALA A 225 21.71 13.08 -1.15
C ALA A 225 21.33 14.36 -1.91
N ARG A 226 21.25 15.51 -1.22
CA ARG A 226 21.02 16.80 -1.89
C ARG A 226 22.21 17.20 -2.77
N LYS A 227 23.45 17.05 -2.29
CA LYS A 227 24.65 17.28 -3.12
C LYS A 227 24.65 16.35 -4.35
N CYS A 228 24.23 15.10 -4.17
CA CYS A 228 24.05 14.11 -5.22
C CYS A 228 23.06 14.59 -6.27
N THR A 229 21.90 15.04 -5.82
CA THR A 229 20.82 15.53 -6.69
C THR A 229 21.28 16.74 -7.51
N ILE A 230 22.08 17.65 -6.91
CA ILE A 230 22.67 18.80 -7.62
C ILE A 230 23.61 18.34 -8.75
N LYS A 231 24.28 17.19 -8.60
CA LYS A 231 25.10 16.56 -9.66
C LYS A 231 24.27 15.81 -10.72
N ALA A 232 22.94 15.87 -10.66
CA ALA A 232 22.04 15.00 -11.44
C ALA A 232 22.31 13.50 -11.18
N SER A 233 22.53 13.14 -9.91
CA SER A 233 22.70 11.77 -9.44
C SER A 233 21.70 11.42 -8.34
N THR A 234 21.42 10.13 -8.18
CA THR A 234 20.64 9.60 -7.06
C THR A 234 21.54 9.01 -5.99
N TRP A 235 21.06 9.06 -4.74
CA TRP A 235 21.73 8.55 -3.55
C TRP A 235 21.20 7.18 -3.15
N LEU A 236 22.10 6.29 -2.74
CA LEU A 236 21.76 4.99 -2.17
C LEU A 236 22.83 4.56 -1.17
N LEU A 237 22.41 4.28 0.08
CA LEU A 237 23.26 3.67 1.12
C LEU A 237 24.65 4.31 1.22
N GLY A 238 24.70 5.64 1.28
CA GLY A 238 25.95 6.37 1.48
C GLY A 238 26.63 6.85 0.20
N ASP A 239 26.12 6.48 -0.97
CA ASP A 239 26.85 6.72 -2.21
C ASP A 239 26.01 7.33 -3.32
N CYS A 240 26.64 8.25 -4.04
CA CYS A 240 26.14 8.80 -5.27
C CYS A 240 26.39 7.85 -6.44
N CYS A 241 25.33 7.52 -7.18
CA CYS A 241 25.53 6.86 -8.47
C CYS A 241 26.33 7.79 -9.40
N GLY A 242 27.39 7.26 -9.99
CA GLY A 242 28.30 8.01 -10.86
C GLY A 242 29.59 8.48 -10.18
N ASP A 243 29.66 8.54 -8.85
CA ASP A 243 30.89 8.83 -8.12
C ASP A 243 31.74 7.54 -7.96
N VAL A 244 33.07 7.66 -7.82
CA VAL A 244 33.97 6.50 -7.63
C VAL A 244 33.70 5.85 -6.26
N PRO A 245 33.62 4.50 -6.15
CA PRO A 245 33.86 3.47 -7.18
C PRO A 245 32.66 3.10 -8.08
N TYR A 246 31.51 3.72 -7.86
CA TYR A 246 30.23 3.49 -8.54
C TYR A 246 30.05 4.33 -9.81
N SER A 247 31.15 4.62 -10.52
CA SER A 247 31.13 5.50 -11.70
C SER A 247 30.73 4.78 -12.99
N GLY A 248 30.89 3.46 -13.00
CA GLY A 248 30.57 2.59 -14.12
C GLY A 248 29.12 2.15 -14.10
N CYS A 249 28.66 1.67 -15.25
CA CYS A 249 27.38 0.99 -15.28
C CYS A 249 27.57 -0.50 -15.02
N SER A 250 27.12 -0.95 -13.86
CA SER A 250 27.28 -2.32 -13.41
C SER A 250 26.34 -2.60 -12.25
N PHE A 251 26.15 -3.90 -11.97
CA PHE A 251 25.60 -4.33 -10.69
C PHE A 251 26.69 -4.26 -9.62
N TYR A 252 26.40 -3.57 -8.54
CA TYR A 252 27.29 -3.45 -7.38
C TYR A 252 26.76 -4.33 -6.26
N SER A 253 27.48 -5.41 -5.95
CA SER A 253 27.04 -6.44 -5.00
C SER A 253 27.01 -5.94 -3.55
N ASP A 254 27.86 -4.99 -3.19
CA ASP A 254 27.85 -4.32 -1.89
C ASP A 254 26.61 -3.43 -1.70
N LYS A 255 26.08 -2.86 -2.79
CA LYS A 255 24.84 -2.06 -2.79
C LYS A 255 23.59 -2.86 -3.13
N GLN A 256 23.73 -4.09 -3.63
CA GLN A 256 22.64 -4.88 -4.21
C GLN A 256 21.82 -4.06 -5.23
N ALA A 257 22.50 -3.28 -6.08
CA ALA A 257 21.88 -2.30 -6.95
C ALA A 257 22.66 -2.10 -8.25
N PHE A 258 21.96 -1.71 -9.31
CA PHE A 258 22.56 -1.15 -10.51
C PHE A 258 22.76 0.35 -10.34
N CYS A 259 23.95 0.86 -10.63
CA CYS A 259 24.13 2.27 -10.95
C CYS A 259 24.23 2.40 -12.47
N GLY A 260 23.45 3.31 -13.05
CA GLY A 260 23.43 3.56 -14.48
C GLY A 260 23.09 5.01 -14.78
N THR A 261 22.87 5.33 -16.05
CA THR A 261 22.41 6.65 -16.47
C THR A 261 21.05 6.48 -17.13
N SER A 262 20.06 7.23 -16.69
CA SER A 262 18.70 7.23 -17.26
C SER A 262 18.70 7.86 -18.66
N SER A 263 17.58 7.71 -19.37
CA SER A 263 17.35 8.38 -20.67
C SER A 263 17.48 9.90 -20.60
N ARG A 264 17.28 10.50 -19.41
CA ARG A 264 17.42 11.94 -19.16
C ARG A 264 18.85 12.38 -18.82
N GLY A 265 19.82 11.46 -18.83
CA GLY A 265 21.21 11.76 -18.46
C GLY A 265 21.46 11.84 -16.94
N ILE A 266 20.49 11.45 -16.11
CA ILE A 266 20.62 11.45 -14.65
C ILE A 266 21.24 10.11 -14.21
N LYS A 267 22.25 10.13 -13.34
CA LYS A 267 22.86 8.92 -12.77
C LYS A 267 21.93 8.31 -11.71
N THR A 268 21.42 7.11 -11.96
CA THR A 268 20.33 6.53 -11.17
C THR A 268 20.69 5.16 -10.61
N TRP A 269 20.36 4.96 -9.33
CA TRP A 269 20.37 3.67 -8.66
C TRP A 269 19.05 2.92 -8.89
N ALA A 270 19.13 1.68 -9.35
CA ALA A 270 18.06 0.70 -9.28
C ALA A 270 18.43 -0.35 -8.23
N ALA A 271 17.86 -0.23 -7.03
CA ALA A 271 18.19 -1.09 -5.89
C ALA A 271 17.22 -2.27 -5.77
N LEU A 272 17.72 -3.45 -5.37
CA LEU A 272 16.86 -4.63 -5.15
C LEU A 272 15.84 -4.39 -4.03
N GLU A 273 16.20 -3.66 -2.99
CA GLU A 273 15.30 -3.35 -1.87
C GLU A 273 14.12 -2.42 -2.26
N ARG A 274 14.22 -1.70 -3.38
CA ARG A 274 13.13 -0.87 -3.92
C ARG A 274 12.16 -1.70 -4.75
N VAL A 275 11.58 -2.71 -4.11
CA VAL A 275 10.63 -3.65 -4.71
C VAL A 275 9.49 -2.89 -5.39
N GLY A 276 9.13 -3.25 -6.62
CA GLY A 276 8.03 -2.64 -7.39
C GLY A 276 8.37 -1.28 -8.04
N SER A 277 9.46 -0.63 -7.66
CA SER A 277 9.81 0.66 -8.28
C SER A 277 10.35 0.43 -9.68
N ILE A 278 9.72 1.03 -10.70
CA ILE A 278 10.24 1.07 -12.06
C ILE A 278 11.35 2.13 -12.12
N VAL A 279 12.53 1.73 -12.57
CA VAL A 279 13.71 2.59 -12.68
C VAL A 279 14.26 2.54 -14.10
N ASP A 280 14.37 3.71 -14.72
CA ASP A 280 14.95 3.85 -16.07
C ASP A 280 16.48 3.91 -16.02
N LEU A 281 17.12 2.96 -16.70
CA LEU A 281 18.57 2.86 -16.89
C LEU A 281 18.93 3.04 -18.39
N GLY A 282 18.22 3.94 -19.09
CA GLY A 282 18.19 4.09 -20.55
C GLY A 282 19.50 4.36 -21.30
N GLN A 283 20.62 4.66 -20.65
CA GLN A 283 21.94 4.66 -21.29
C GLN A 283 22.85 3.55 -20.79
N CYS A 284 22.49 2.91 -19.67
CA CYS A 284 23.14 1.68 -19.31
C CYS A 284 22.34 0.82 -18.32
N PRO A 285 21.83 -0.35 -18.75
CA PRO A 285 22.14 -1.01 -20.02
C PRO A 285 21.22 -0.63 -21.19
N GLY A 286 20.49 0.48 -21.10
CA GLY A 286 19.54 0.89 -22.14
C GLY A 286 18.10 0.49 -21.86
N VAL A 287 17.80 0.07 -20.62
CA VAL A 287 16.55 -0.60 -20.27
C VAL A 287 15.89 -0.01 -19.03
N SER A 288 14.56 -0.11 -18.94
CA SER A 288 13.84 0.10 -17.68
C SER A 288 13.79 -1.21 -16.89
N VAL A 289 13.92 -1.12 -15.56
CA VAL A 289 13.89 -2.29 -14.67
C VAL A 289 12.91 -2.13 -13.52
N VAL A 290 12.35 -3.23 -13.03
CA VAL A 290 11.58 -3.30 -11.78
C VAL A 290 12.12 -4.42 -10.90
N SER A 291 12.29 -4.19 -9.60
CA SER A 291 12.79 -5.24 -8.69
C SER A 291 11.69 -6.00 -7.98
N ASN A 292 11.87 -7.32 -7.78
CA ASN A 292 11.06 -8.12 -6.85
C ASN A 292 11.72 -8.35 -5.47
N GLY A 293 12.82 -7.67 -5.16
CA GLY A 293 13.60 -7.90 -3.93
C GLY A 293 14.78 -8.86 -4.09
N SER A 294 14.81 -9.65 -5.17
CA SER A 294 15.88 -10.63 -5.43
C SER A 294 16.54 -10.48 -6.80
N LEU A 295 15.73 -10.10 -7.80
CA LEU A 295 16.13 -9.90 -9.19
C LEU A 295 15.47 -8.62 -9.73
N PHE A 296 15.91 -8.21 -10.91
CA PHE A 296 15.28 -7.17 -11.72
C PHE A 296 14.60 -7.79 -12.93
N PHE A 297 13.49 -7.19 -13.36
CA PHE A 297 12.77 -7.56 -14.56
C PHE A 297 12.80 -6.40 -15.55
N THR A 298 12.89 -6.70 -16.85
CA THR A 298 12.82 -5.73 -17.95
C THR A 298 12.02 -6.26 -19.13
N CYS A 299 11.47 -5.39 -19.96
CA CYS A 299 10.72 -5.79 -21.15
C CYS A 299 11.60 -6.01 -22.39
N GLN A 300 12.81 -5.44 -22.38
CA GLN A 300 13.78 -5.60 -23.45
C GLN A 300 14.58 -6.90 -23.30
N PRO A 301 15.30 -7.35 -24.34
CA PRO A 301 16.23 -8.47 -24.21
C PRO A 301 17.27 -8.19 -23.11
N THR A 302 17.55 -9.18 -22.26
CA THR A 302 18.56 -9.04 -21.21
C THR A 302 19.92 -8.69 -21.83
N PRO A 303 20.53 -7.56 -21.44
CA PRO A 303 21.83 -7.15 -21.94
C PRO A 303 22.94 -8.12 -21.50
N GLU A 304 23.92 -8.36 -22.37
CA GLU A 304 25.05 -9.26 -22.06
C GLU A 304 25.84 -8.75 -20.84
N GLY A 305 26.10 -9.64 -19.87
CA GLY A 305 26.80 -9.30 -18.62
C GLY A 305 25.90 -8.77 -17.49
N PHE A 306 24.58 -8.75 -17.67
CA PHE A 306 23.61 -8.28 -16.68
C PHE A 306 22.77 -9.44 -16.09
N ASP A 307 23.41 -10.44 -15.49
CA ASP A 307 22.78 -11.69 -15.01
C ASP A 307 21.68 -11.50 -13.92
N LYS A 308 21.59 -10.30 -13.33
CA LYS A 308 20.55 -9.95 -12.35
C LYS A 308 19.27 -9.40 -12.99
N ILE A 309 19.25 -9.22 -14.31
CA ILE A 309 18.11 -8.71 -15.07
C ILE A 309 17.51 -9.86 -15.89
N LEU A 310 16.23 -10.16 -15.67
CA LEU A 310 15.47 -11.12 -16.45
C LEU A 310 14.48 -10.41 -17.37
N GLN A 311 14.26 -10.98 -18.55
CA GLN A 311 13.19 -10.51 -19.42
C GLN A 311 11.82 -10.95 -18.85
N LEU A 312 10.94 -9.98 -18.67
CA LEU A 312 9.57 -10.16 -18.22
C LEU A 312 8.77 -10.79 -19.37
N SER A 313 8.38 -12.05 -19.20
CA SER A 313 7.66 -12.83 -20.22
C SER A 313 6.17 -12.87 -19.87
N GLY A 314 5.45 -11.79 -20.15
CA GLY A 314 4.01 -11.68 -19.91
C GLY A 314 3.66 -10.77 -18.73
N ARG A 315 3.16 -11.34 -17.64
CA ARG A 315 2.71 -10.63 -16.43
C ARG A 315 3.47 -11.13 -15.22
N GLU A 316 3.86 -10.22 -14.34
CA GLU A 316 4.51 -10.54 -13.06
C GLU A 316 3.84 -9.81 -11.91
N ILE A 317 3.69 -10.50 -10.78
CA ILE A 317 3.13 -9.91 -9.56
C ILE A 317 4.27 -9.58 -8.61
N ILE A 318 4.49 -8.29 -8.37
CA ILE A 318 5.57 -7.77 -7.54
C ILE A 318 4.96 -6.89 -6.45
N ALA A 319 5.23 -7.21 -5.18
CA ALA A 319 4.65 -6.54 -4.01
C ALA A 319 3.11 -6.42 -4.04
N GLY A 320 2.41 -7.35 -4.70
CA GLY A 320 0.95 -7.35 -4.82
C GLY A 320 0.38 -6.53 -5.98
N HIS A 321 1.24 -5.91 -6.79
CA HIS A 321 0.86 -5.18 -7.99
C HIS A 321 1.26 -5.97 -9.25
N GLU A 322 0.46 -5.88 -10.32
CA GLU A 322 0.74 -6.56 -11.58
C GLU A 322 1.51 -5.66 -12.55
N TYR A 323 2.62 -6.17 -13.06
CA TYR A 323 3.50 -5.53 -14.03
C TYR A 323 3.47 -6.32 -15.32
N LEU A 324 3.55 -5.63 -16.45
CA LEU A 324 3.62 -6.25 -17.78
C LEU A 324 4.45 -5.38 -18.73
N CYS A 325 4.65 -5.90 -19.94
CA CYS A 325 5.31 -5.18 -21.02
C CYS A 325 4.32 -4.59 -22.03
N ASP A 326 4.43 -3.28 -22.24
CA ASP A 326 3.83 -2.59 -23.39
C ASP A 326 4.95 -2.21 -24.37
N GLY A 327 5.24 -3.11 -25.31
CA GLY A 327 6.44 -3.05 -26.13
C GLY A 327 7.71 -3.20 -25.27
N GLU A 328 8.52 -2.15 -25.20
CA GLU A 328 9.76 -2.11 -24.43
C GLU A 328 9.60 -1.46 -23.04
N GLU A 329 8.41 -0.92 -22.74
CA GLU A 329 8.12 -0.25 -21.48
C GLU A 329 7.52 -1.23 -20.45
N ILE A 330 8.02 -1.17 -19.22
CA ILE A 330 7.38 -1.84 -18.08
C ILE A 330 6.22 -0.95 -17.62
N VAL A 331 5.03 -1.52 -17.51
CA VAL A 331 3.86 -0.80 -17.00
C VAL A 331 3.30 -1.54 -15.80
N GLU A 332 3.20 -0.83 -14.67
CA GLU A 332 2.46 -1.27 -13.48
C GLU A 332 0.96 -0.97 -13.65
N CYS A 333 0.08 -1.89 -13.25
CA CYS A 333 -1.27 -1.50 -12.86
C CYS A 333 -1.27 -1.11 -11.37
N GLY A 334 -1.31 0.19 -11.12
CA GLY A 334 -1.31 0.75 -9.77
C GLY A 334 -2.68 0.83 -9.12
N GLY A 335 -3.74 0.69 -9.92
CA GLY A 335 -5.13 0.81 -9.46
C GLY A 335 -5.39 2.17 -8.80
N ASP A 336 -5.99 2.14 -7.61
CA ASP A 336 -6.30 3.35 -6.83
C ASP A 336 -5.07 3.94 -6.11
N ALA A 337 -4.03 3.16 -5.93
CA ALA A 337 -2.84 3.51 -5.16
C ALA A 337 -1.57 3.01 -5.88
N PRO A 338 -1.17 3.67 -6.99
CA PRO A 338 -0.01 3.26 -7.75
C PRO A 338 1.26 3.32 -6.91
N TYR A 339 2.08 2.28 -7.03
CA TYR A 339 3.35 2.19 -6.33
C TYR A 339 4.43 3.01 -7.03
N SER A 340 4.50 2.89 -8.36
CA SER A 340 5.36 3.70 -9.22
C SER A 340 4.69 5.03 -9.59
N GLU A 341 5.51 6.08 -9.76
CA GLU A 341 5.02 7.43 -10.09
C GLU A 341 4.19 7.46 -11.38
N ASN A 342 4.51 6.59 -12.33
CA ASN A 342 3.84 6.48 -13.63
C ASN A 342 2.97 5.21 -13.74
N GLY A 343 2.62 4.59 -12.61
CA GLY A 343 1.74 3.42 -12.58
C GLY A 343 0.39 3.77 -13.21
N ALA A 344 -0.14 2.83 -14.01
CA ALA A 344 -1.45 2.98 -14.62
C ALA A 344 -2.52 3.07 -13.52
N LYS A 345 -3.44 4.02 -13.69
CA LYS A 345 -4.54 4.24 -12.74
C LYS A 345 -5.72 3.34 -13.08
N THR A 346 -6.61 3.14 -12.13
CA THR A 346 -7.87 2.42 -12.38
C THR A 346 -8.60 2.97 -13.60
N GLY A 347 -8.92 2.07 -14.54
CA GLY A 347 -9.57 2.38 -15.81
C GLY A 347 -8.61 2.65 -16.97
N ASP A 348 -7.32 2.87 -16.72
CA ASP A 348 -6.34 3.03 -17.78
C ASP A 348 -6.29 1.77 -18.65
N ARG A 349 -6.18 1.98 -19.96
CA ARG A 349 -6.14 0.91 -20.96
C ARG A 349 -4.77 0.79 -21.61
N ARG A 350 -4.36 -0.44 -21.91
CA ARG A 350 -3.15 -0.79 -22.66
C ARG A 350 -3.45 -1.91 -23.65
N ILE A 351 -2.78 -1.92 -24.80
CA ILE A 351 -2.94 -2.99 -25.80
C ILE A 351 -1.75 -3.94 -25.65
N ILE A 352 -1.97 -5.09 -25.00
CA ILE A 352 -0.93 -6.09 -24.78
C ILE A 352 -1.28 -7.34 -25.56
N GLU A 353 -0.34 -7.83 -26.37
CA GLU A 353 -0.52 -9.02 -27.22
C GLU A 353 -1.78 -8.94 -28.11
N GLY A 354 -2.11 -7.73 -28.56
CA GLY A 354 -3.29 -7.47 -29.40
C GLY A 354 -4.62 -7.44 -28.66
N LYS A 355 -4.64 -7.48 -27.32
CA LYS A 355 -5.84 -7.35 -26.49
C LYS A 355 -5.80 -6.10 -25.63
N VAL A 356 -6.94 -5.45 -25.48
CA VAL A 356 -7.14 -4.33 -24.57
C VAL A 356 -7.22 -4.88 -23.14
N ASN A 357 -6.24 -4.49 -22.32
CA ASN A 357 -6.23 -4.74 -20.89
C ASN A 357 -6.53 -3.43 -20.17
N TYR A 358 -7.33 -3.52 -19.11
CA TYR A 358 -7.70 -2.42 -18.25
C TYR A 358 -7.04 -2.61 -16.89
N CYS A 359 -6.50 -1.53 -16.34
CA CYS A 359 -6.01 -1.53 -14.97
C CYS A 359 -7.19 -1.45 -14.00
N THR A 360 -7.33 -2.45 -13.13
CA THR A 360 -8.44 -2.56 -12.19
C THR A 360 -8.19 -1.74 -10.92
N SER A 361 -9.22 -1.52 -10.10
CA SER A 361 -9.06 -0.88 -8.77
C SER A 361 -8.14 -1.67 -7.82
N GLN A 362 -7.95 -2.96 -8.07
CA GLN A 362 -7.14 -3.85 -7.24
C GLN A 362 -5.65 -3.87 -7.64
N GLY A 363 -5.23 -3.10 -8.65
CA GLY A 363 -3.85 -3.10 -9.12
C GLY A 363 -3.50 -4.31 -10.00
N SER A 364 -4.49 -4.86 -10.71
CA SER A 364 -4.32 -5.95 -11.68
C SER A 364 -4.79 -5.58 -13.08
N TRP A 365 -4.23 -6.20 -14.10
CA TRP A 365 -4.62 -6.05 -15.50
C TRP A 365 -5.68 -7.06 -15.89
N ALA A 366 -6.83 -6.59 -16.37
CA ALA A 366 -7.93 -7.46 -16.78
C ALA A 366 -8.39 -7.16 -18.20
N ILE A 367 -8.77 -8.20 -18.95
CA ILE A 367 -9.38 -8.06 -20.28
C ILE A 367 -10.90 -7.82 -20.14
N SER A 368 -11.49 -8.29 -19.03
CA SER A 368 -12.87 -8.01 -18.63
C SER A 368 -12.91 -7.46 -17.20
N LEU A 369 -13.72 -6.42 -17.00
CA LEU A 369 -13.93 -5.68 -15.78
C LEU A 369 -15.15 -6.17 -14.99
N ASP A 370 -15.85 -7.19 -15.49
CA ASP A 370 -17.04 -7.78 -14.85
C ASP A 370 -16.78 -8.19 -13.39
N GLU A 371 -15.62 -8.79 -13.12
CA GLU A 371 -15.25 -9.28 -11.79
C GLU A 371 -14.67 -8.18 -10.87
N PHE A 372 -14.34 -7.02 -11.45
CA PHE A 372 -13.67 -5.92 -10.75
C PHE A 372 -14.61 -4.76 -10.41
N GLY A 373 -15.90 -4.95 -10.69
CA GLY A 373 -16.98 -4.12 -10.23
C GLY A 373 -17.11 -2.77 -10.94
N ARG A 374 -18.09 -2.02 -10.45
CA ARG A 374 -18.53 -0.74 -11.02
C ARG A 374 -17.43 0.29 -11.17
N ASP A 375 -16.60 0.46 -10.14
CA ASP A 375 -15.60 1.54 -10.11
C ASP A 375 -14.55 1.37 -11.22
N SER A 376 -14.02 0.15 -11.39
CA SER A 376 -13.09 -0.17 -12.47
C SER A 376 -13.73 0.07 -13.84
N CYS A 377 -14.98 -0.36 -14.02
CA CYS A 377 -15.73 -0.19 -15.27
C CYS A 377 -15.97 1.30 -15.63
N GLU A 378 -16.52 2.07 -14.70
CA GLU A 378 -16.90 3.46 -14.98
C GLU A 378 -15.66 4.36 -15.16
N ARG A 379 -14.57 4.10 -14.43
CA ARG A 379 -13.30 4.82 -14.62
C ARG A 379 -12.61 4.47 -15.94
N ALA A 380 -12.83 3.27 -16.48
CA ALA A 380 -12.42 2.92 -17.84
C ALA A 380 -13.22 3.66 -18.94
N GLY A 381 -14.19 4.51 -18.56
CA GLY A 381 -15.07 5.21 -19.49
C GLY A 381 -16.17 4.32 -20.06
N LEU A 382 -16.43 3.17 -19.42
CA LEU A 382 -17.43 2.19 -19.82
C LEU A 382 -18.68 2.30 -18.96
N SER A 383 -19.74 1.58 -19.33
CA SER A 383 -21.02 1.66 -18.62
C SER A 383 -21.28 0.41 -17.79
N TRP A 384 -21.39 0.58 -16.48
CA TRP A 384 -21.78 -0.50 -15.59
C TRP A 384 -23.27 -0.84 -15.76
N THR A 385 -23.56 -2.12 -15.97
CA THR A 385 -24.91 -2.65 -16.19
C THR A 385 -25.59 -3.17 -14.93
N GLY A 386 -24.85 -3.23 -13.82
CA GLY A 386 -25.34 -3.64 -12.52
C GLY A 386 -24.55 -4.79 -11.95
N SER A 387 -24.19 -5.75 -12.79
CA SER A 387 -23.30 -6.86 -12.45
C SER A 387 -22.12 -7.03 -13.41
N ARG A 388 -22.14 -6.34 -14.56
CA ARG A 388 -21.10 -6.40 -15.60
C ARG A 388 -20.77 -5.06 -16.24
N CYS A 389 -19.63 -4.97 -16.91
CA CYS A 389 -19.20 -3.81 -17.64
C CYS A 389 -19.59 -3.90 -19.12
N CYS A 390 -20.22 -2.86 -19.67
CA CYS A 390 -20.62 -2.83 -21.08
C CYS A 390 -19.72 -1.92 -21.90
N GLY A 391 -19.27 -2.42 -23.05
CA GLY A 391 -18.47 -1.66 -24.01
C GLY A 391 -16.99 -2.08 -24.07
N GLU A 392 -16.61 -3.13 -23.35
CA GLU A 392 -15.27 -3.69 -23.38
C GLU A 392 -14.93 -4.22 -24.78
N ALA A 393 -13.76 -3.84 -25.31
CA ALA A 393 -13.36 -4.18 -26.68
C ALA A 393 -13.26 -5.71 -26.92
N ASP A 394 -12.66 -6.41 -25.96
CA ASP A 394 -12.32 -7.83 -26.05
C ASP A 394 -13.14 -8.72 -25.12
N ASP A 395 -14.24 -8.20 -24.58
CA ASP A 395 -15.17 -9.00 -23.77
C ASP A 395 -15.83 -10.09 -24.65
N PRO A 396 -15.75 -11.37 -24.25
CA PRO A 396 -16.41 -12.47 -24.96
C PRO A 396 -17.94 -12.34 -24.97
N VAL A 397 -18.54 -11.61 -24.02
CA VAL A 397 -20.00 -11.49 -23.85
C VAL A 397 -20.49 -10.09 -24.23
N LYS A 398 -20.58 -9.82 -25.53
CA LYS A 398 -20.99 -8.51 -26.07
C LYS A 398 -22.46 -8.13 -25.84
N THR A 399 -23.28 -9.11 -25.47
CA THR A 399 -24.72 -8.95 -25.28
C THR A 399 -25.16 -9.72 -24.04
N TYR A 400 -25.84 -9.04 -23.11
CA TYR A 400 -26.43 -9.69 -21.95
C TYR A 400 -27.58 -8.86 -21.34
N GLU A 401 -28.56 -9.58 -20.79
CA GLU A 401 -29.73 -9.05 -20.09
C GLU A 401 -29.58 -9.32 -18.59
N GLU A 402 -29.57 -8.27 -17.76
CA GLU A 402 -29.44 -8.43 -16.30
C GLU A 402 -30.68 -8.01 -15.53
N VAL A 403 -31.44 -9.01 -15.06
CA VAL A 403 -32.61 -8.78 -14.21
C VAL A 403 -32.17 -8.39 -12.81
N ASN A 404 -31.91 -7.10 -12.58
CA ASN A 404 -31.69 -6.59 -11.23
C ASN A 404 -32.97 -5.93 -10.69
N ALA A 405 -33.65 -6.62 -9.76
CA ALA A 405 -34.93 -6.16 -9.20
C ALA A 405 -34.81 -4.83 -8.42
N ASN A 406 -33.60 -4.51 -7.93
CA ASN A 406 -33.38 -3.41 -7.00
C ASN A 406 -32.62 -2.22 -7.60
N SER A 407 -32.13 -2.32 -8.84
CA SER A 407 -31.44 -1.22 -9.50
C SER A 407 -31.85 -1.15 -10.96
N ALA A 408 -32.32 0.02 -11.43
CA ALA A 408 -32.65 0.23 -12.84
C ALA A 408 -31.37 0.45 -13.66
N ILE A 409 -30.53 -0.57 -13.67
CA ILE A 409 -29.30 -0.58 -14.44
C ILE A 409 -29.59 -1.33 -15.75
N GLY A 410 -28.89 -0.92 -16.79
CA GLY A 410 -29.25 -1.16 -18.18
C GLY A 410 -29.01 -2.59 -18.67
N ALA A 411 -28.70 -2.70 -19.95
CA ALA A 411 -28.33 -3.93 -20.64
C ALA A 411 -27.24 -3.59 -21.64
N CYS A 412 -26.48 -4.60 -22.05
CA CYS A 412 -25.49 -4.45 -23.12
C CYS A 412 -25.98 -5.19 -24.35
N ILE A 413 -25.95 -4.55 -25.52
CA ILE A 413 -26.19 -5.20 -26.82
C ILE A 413 -25.08 -4.80 -27.77
N ASN A 414 -24.32 -5.78 -28.26
CA ASN A 414 -23.21 -5.56 -29.20
C ASN A 414 -22.28 -4.42 -28.73
N ASN A 415 -21.85 -4.47 -27.46
CA ASN A 415 -21.01 -3.45 -26.79
C ASN A 415 -21.65 -2.05 -26.67
N ARG A 416 -22.98 -1.95 -26.79
CA ARG A 416 -23.72 -0.70 -26.58
C ARG A 416 -24.61 -0.80 -25.36
N PHE A 417 -24.39 0.12 -24.43
CA PHE A 417 -25.21 0.23 -23.23
C PHE A 417 -26.58 0.82 -23.57
N VAL A 418 -27.64 0.13 -23.15
CA VAL A 418 -29.02 0.61 -23.21
C VAL A 418 -29.53 0.74 -21.78
N ALA A 419 -29.65 1.97 -21.27
CA ALA A 419 -30.14 2.20 -19.92
C ALA A 419 -31.59 1.71 -19.73
N SER A 420 -31.95 1.32 -18.50
CA SER A 420 -33.35 0.98 -18.19
C SER A 420 -34.27 2.17 -18.48
N GLY A 421 -35.41 1.88 -19.10
CA GLY A 421 -36.41 2.84 -19.56
C GLY A 421 -36.04 3.57 -20.85
N LYS A 422 -34.91 3.22 -21.50
CA LYS A 422 -34.51 3.79 -22.80
C LYS A 422 -34.84 2.83 -23.95
N SER A 423 -35.26 3.40 -25.06
CA SER A 423 -35.48 2.65 -26.29
C SER A 423 -34.19 2.07 -26.83
N VAL A 424 -34.28 0.89 -27.47
CA VAL A 424 -33.16 0.29 -28.17
C VAL A 424 -32.80 1.18 -29.37
N PRO A 425 -31.51 1.49 -29.62
CA PRO A 425 -31.11 2.31 -30.75
C PRO A 425 -31.66 1.76 -32.08
N GLY A 426 -32.33 2.58 -32.87
CA GLY A 426 -32.95 2.15 -34.13
C GLY A 426 -34.31 1.42 -33.99
N ALA A 427 -34.79 1.16 -32.77
CA ALA A 427 -36.08 0.50 -32.54
C ALA A 427 -36.88 1.20 -31.42
N SER A 428 -37.67 2.21 -31.77
CA SER A 428 -38.48 2.99 -30.81
C SER A 428 -39.59 2.19 -30.12
N SER A 429 -40.02 1.08 -30.71
CA SER A 429 -41.01 0.15 -30.15
C SER A 429 -40.42 -0.85 -29.16
N ALA A 430 -39.09 -0.89 -29.01
CA ALA A 430 -38.39 -1.74 -28.06
C ALA A 430 -37.70 -0.91 -26.97
N VAL A 431 -37.76 -1.37 -25.73
CA VAL A 431 -37.19 -0.70 -24.56
C VAL A 431 -36.47 -1.70 -23.68
N ASN A 432 -35.35 -1.31 -23.11
CA ASN A 432 -34.79 -2.05 -21.99
C ASN A 432 -35.54 -1.69 -20.70
N TYR A 433 -35.97 -2.68 -19.94
CA TYR A 433 -36.51 -2.49 -18.61
C TYR A 433 -35.81 -3.44 -17.63
N ARG A 434 -34.93 -2.87 -16.79
CA ARG A 434 -34.16 -3.59 -15.77
C ARG A 434 -33.47 -4.83 -16.35
N GLY A 435 -32.74 -4.60 -17.42
CA GLY A 435 -32.00 -5.62 -18.16
C GLY A 435 -32.80 -6.45 -19.13
N VAL A 436 -34.14 -6.41 -19.13
CA VAL A 436 -34.98 -7.21 -20.05
C VAL A 436 -35.56 -6.34 -21.15
N PHE A 437 -35.44 -6.77 -22.40
CA PHE A 437 -36.04 -6.06 -23.52
C PHE A 437 -37.53 -6.36 -23.67
N TYR A 438 -38.34 -5.31 -23.78
CA TYR A 438 -39.76 -5.40 -24.09
C TYR A 438 -40.06 -4.73 -25.41
N LYS A 439 -41.01 -5.31 -26.15
CA LYS A 439 -41.52 -4.78 -27.42
C LYS A 439 -42.99 -4.40 -27.27
N CYS A 440 -43.39 -3.27 -27.84
CA CYS A 440 -44.76 -2.78 -27.80
C CYS A 440 -45.55 -3.06 -29.11
N ASP A 441 -44.85 -3.18 -30.24
CA ASP A 441 -45.44 -3.52 -31.53
C ASP A 441 -44.86 -4.84 -32.03
N VAL A 442 -45.71 -5.85 -32.25
CA VAL A 442 -45.29 -7.16 -32.79
C VAL A 442 -44.59 -7.03 -34.14
N ASN A 443 -44.99 -6.09 -34.98
CA ASN A 443 -44.53 -5.97 -36.37
C ASN A 443 -43.32 -5.05 -36.54
N ALA A 444 -42.98 -4.25 -35.53
CA ALA A 444 -41.85 -3.33 -35.64
C ALA A 444 -40.53 -4.09 -35.75
N SER A 445 -39.63 -3.67 -36.64
CA SER A 445 -38.30 -4.30 -36.76
C SER A 445 -37.42 -3.94 -35.56
N THR A 446 -36.60 -4.89 -35.11
CA THR A 446 -35.64 -4.72 -34.00
C THR A 446 -34.24 -5.22 -34.39
N PRO A 447 -33.59 -4.64 -35.42
CA PRO A 447 -32.39 -5.25 -36.03
C PRO A 447 -31.27 -5.56 -35.03
N LEU A 448 -31.00 -4.66 -34.09
CA LEU A 448 -29.97 -4.88 -33.07
C LEU A 448 -30.29 -6.04 -32.11
N LEU A 449 -31.57 -6.26 -31.77
CA LEU A 449 -31.97 -7.39 -30.94
C LEU A 449 -31.94 -8.68 -31.75
N ASP A 450 -32.41 -8.62 -33.00
CA ASP A 450 -32.48 -9.76 -33.91
C ASP A 450 -31.07 -10.28 -34.24
N GLU A 451 -30.14 -9.38 -34.57
CA GLU A 451 -28.71 -9.68 -34.79
C GLU A 451 -28.04 -10.27 -33.54
N ALA A 452 -28.46 -9.82 -32.36
CA ALA A 452 -27.94 -10.32 -31.09
C ALA A 452 -28.65 -11.60 -30.60
N GLY A 453 -29.63 -12.12 -31.34
CA GLY A 453 -30.40 -13.30 -30.96
C GLY A 453 -31.31 -13.12 -29.74
N ILE A 454 -31.64 -11.87 -29.38
CA ILE A 454 -32.53 -11.55 -28.26
C ILE A 454 -33.98 -11.57 -28.74
N ILE A 455 -34.84 -12.31 -28.02
CA ILE A 455 -36.29 -12.31 -28.25
C ILE A 455 -36.95 -11.40 -27.20
N PRO A 456 -37.33 -10.16 -27.54
CA PRO A 456 -37.94 -9.24 -26.58
C PRO A 456 -39.32 -9.72 -26.14
N LYS A 457 -39.66 -9.48 -24.88
CA LYS A 457 -40.98 -9.80 -24.33
C LYS A 457 -42.03 -8.86 -24.90
N LEU A 458 -43.10 -9.41 -25.46
CA LEU A 458 -44.23 -8.60 -25.92
C LEU A 458 -44.98 -8.02 -24.72
N LYS A 459 -45.24 -6.71 -24.76
CA LYS A 459 -46.13 -6.03 -23.83
C LYS A 459 -47.38 -5.61 -24.58
N GLU A 460 -48.53 -6.06 -24.09
CA GLU A 460 -49.82 -5.66 -24.67
C GLU A 460 -50.00 -4.13 -24.62
N PRO A 461 -50.70 -3.53 -25.60
CA PRO A 461 -51.04 -2.12 -25.56
C PRO A 461 -51.93 -1.77 -24.38
N CYS A 462 -51.60 -0.65 -23.73
CA CYS A 462 -52.16 -0.25 -22.44
C CYS A 462 -51.99 -1.35 -21.36
N GLY A 463 -52.74 -1.29 -20.28
CA GLY A 463 -52.61 -2.20 -19.14
C GLY A 463 -51.61 -1.72 -18.09
N LEU A 464 -51.08 -2.65 -17.29
CA LEU A 464 -50.16 -2.33 -16.20
C LEU A 464 -48.82 -1.80 -16.72
N PRO A 465 -48.35 -0.62 -16.28
CA PRO A 465 -47.09 -0.07 -16.71
C PRO A 465 -45.90 -0.83 -16.12
N LEU A 466 -44.76 -0.75 -16.80
CA LEU A 466 -43.45 -1.14 -16.25
C LEU A 466 -43.05 -0.10 -15.19
N LYS A 467 -43.12 -0.49 -13.92
CA LYS A 467 -42.96 0.42 -12.77
C LYS A 467 -41.50 0.82 -12.57
N ASN A 468 -41.23 2.10 -12.27
CA ASN A 468 -39.88 2.60 -12.01
C ASN A 468 -38.88 2.22 -13.13
N ALA A 469 -39.32 2.35 -14.38
CA ALA A 469 -38.49 2.10 -15.56
C ALA A 469 -37.32 3.09 -15.66
N VAL A 470 -37.51 4.33 -15.19
CA VAL A 470 -36.49 5.37 -15.09
C VAL A 470 -36.33 5.81 -13.63
N LEU A 471 -35.09 6.04 -13.17
CA LEU A 471 -34.78 6.39 -11.77
C LEU A 471 -35.06 7.85 -11.41
N THR A 472 -35.04 8.74 -12.40
CA THR A 472 -35.14 10.19 -12.21
C THR A 472 -36.41 10.75 -12.85
N GLY A 473 -36.88 11.91 -12.35
CA GLY A 473 -38.09 12.57 -12.83
C GLY A 473 -39.39 12.15 -12.13
N SER A 474 -40.48 12.82 -12.49
CA SER A 474 -41.84 12.58 -11.95
C SER A 474 -42.63 11.51 -12.72
N LYS A 475 -42.30 11.27 -13.98
CA LYS A 475 -42.87 10.20 -14.82
C LYS A 475 -41.87 9.04 -14.89
N ARG A 476 -41.97 8.09 -13.96
CA ARG A 476 -41.00 6.99 -13.79
C ARG A 476 -41.44 5.67 -14.40
N ASN A 477 -42.72 5.51 -14.74
CA ASN A 477 -43.28 4.26 -15.24
C ASN A 477 -43.39 4.30 -16.77
N LEU A 478 -43.33 3.15 -17.44
CA LEU A 478 -43.49 3.04 -18.89
C LEU A 478 -44.75 2.26 -19.26
N VAL A 479 -45.54 2.80 -20.18
CA VAL A 479 -46.71 2.12 -20.75
C VAL A 479 -46.52 1.96 -22.26
N CYS A 480 -46.87 0.78 -22.78
CA CYS A 480 -46.97 0.53 -24.21
C CYS A 480 -48.26 1.17 -24.72
N THR A 481 -48.17 2.05 -25.71
CA THR A 481 -49.31 2.74 -26.30
C THR A 481 -49.92 1.93 -27.43
N VAL A 482 -51.18 2.22 -27.72
CA VAL A 482 -51.96 1.63 -28.82
C VAL A 482 -51.34 1.76 -30.22
N ASP A 483 -50.44 2.72 -30.44
CA ASP A 483 -49.67 2.92 -31.67
C ASP A 483 -48.30 2.23 -31.65
N GLY A 484 -48.06 1.33 -30.69
CA GLY A 484 -46.85 0.52 -30.66
C GLY A 484 -45.62 1.24 -30.09
N ARG A 485 -45.82 2.33 -29.33
CA ARG A 485 -44.75 3.16 -28.77
C ARG A 485 -44.68 3.09 -27.24
N TRP A 486 -43.56 3.52 -26.68
CA TRP A 486 -43.40 3.61 -25.23
C TRP A 486 -43.64 5.04 -24.75
N MET A 487 -44.46 5.20 -23.70
CA MET A 487 -44.75 6.49 -23.08
C MET A 487 -44.44 6.46 -21.59
N LEU A 488 -43.78 7.51 -21.10
CA LEU A 488 -43.54 7.69 -19.66
C LEU A 488 -44.79 8.24 -18.96
N THR A 489 -45.12 7.68 -17.79
CA THR A 489 -46.26 8.06 -16.97
C THR A 489 -45.90 8.10 -15.48
N SER A 490 -46.59 8.93 -14.71
CA SER A 490 -46.45 9.01 -13.25
C SER A 490 -47.34 8.00 -12.52
N SER A 491 -48.39 7.49 -13.18
CA SER A 491 -49.31 6.50 -12.60
C SER A 491 -48.70 5.11 -12.63
N ASP A 492 -48.87 4.34 -11.57
CA ASP A 492 -48.47 2.94 -11.48
C ASP A 492 -49.68 1.97 -11.58
N GLY A 493 -50.88 2.52 -11.66
CA GLY A 493 -52.13 1.79 -11.88
C GLY A 493 -52.29 1.36 -13.34
N GLU A 494 -53.32 0.57 -13.60
CA GLU A 494 -53.64 0.07 -14.94
C GLU A 494 -54.10 1.21 -15.87
N HIS A 495 -53.57 1.22 -17.09
CA HIS A 495 -53.97 2.15 -18.14
C HIS A 495 -54.96 1.49 -19.08
N PHE A 496 -55.95 2.24 -19.52
CA PHE A 496 -56.98 1.79 -20.46
C PHE A 496 -56.87 2.59 -21.75
N SER A 497 -57.23 1.96 -22.86
CA SER A 497 -57.33 2.65 -24.14
C SER A 497 -58.42 3.72 -24.06
N LYS A 498 -58.05 4.96 -24.34
CA LYS A 498 -58.94 6.12 -24.41
C LYS A 498 -58.84 6.72 -25.80
N VAL A 499 -59.98 7.17 -26.32
CA VAL A 499 -60.08 7.79 -27.63
C VAL A 499 -60.50 9.24 -27.43
N ILE A 500 -59.77 10.19 -28.03
CA ILE A 500 -60.26 11.57 -28.07
C ILE A 500 -61.54 11.62 -28.91
N ARG A 501 -62.58 12.25 -28.37
CA ARG A 501 -63.87 12.40 -29.09
C ARG A 501 -63.93 13.64 -29.97
N TRP A 502 -62.94 14.54 -29.91
CA TRP A 502 -62.94 15.77 -30.70
C TRP A 502 -62.10 15.63 -31.98
N SER A 503 -62.74 15.90 -33.12
CA SER A 503 -62.26 15.59 -34.47
C SER A 503 -61.32 16.64 -35.09
N SER A 504 -60.65 17.48 -34.31
CA SER A 504 -60.24 18.81 -34.81
C SER A 504 -58.80 19.00 -35.30
N VAL A 505 -57.93 17.98 -35.38
CA VAL A 505 -56.61 18.17 -36.02
C VAL A 505 -56.20 16.90 -36.79
N GLY A 506 -56.59 16.82 -38.07
CA GLY A 506 -56.39 15.65 -38.93
C GLY A 506 -57.39 14.54 -38.65
N ASN A 507 -57.87 13.84 -39.68
CA ASN A 507 -58.92 12.81 -39.57
C ASN A 507 -58.51 11.53 -38.78
N GLU A 508 -57.42 11.57 -38.02
CA GLU A 508 -56.94 10.44 -37.24
C GLU A 508 -57.45 10.53 -35.80
N LYS A 509 -58.25 9.54 -35.41
CA LYS A 509 -58.58 9.31 -34.00
C LYS A 509 -57.29 8.99 -33.25
N LYS A 510 -56.83 9.91 -32.43
CA LYS A 510 -55.68 9.65 -31.55
C LYS A 510 -56.15 8.85 -30.34
N ASN A 511 -55.81 7.58 -30.34
CA ASN A 511 -55.96 6.72 -29.18
C ASN A 511 -54.75 6.94 -28.27
N GLY A 512 -54.93 6.71 -26.97
CA GLY A 512 -53.84 6.75 -25.98
C GLY A 512 -54.17 5.86 -24.78
N CYS A 513 -53.21 5.66 -23.90
CA CYS A 513 -53.38 4.84 -22.70
C CYS A 513 -53.38 5.74 -21.47
N CYS A 514 -54.49 5.77 -20.72
CA CYS A 514 -54.60 6.54 -19.47
C CYS A 514 -55.22 5.74 -18.33
N PRO A 515 -54.86 6.03 -17.07
CA PRO A 515 -55.53 5.47 -15.90
C PRO A 515 -57.03 5.71 -15.92
N GLU A 516 -57.79 4.92 -15.14
CA GLU A 516 -59.25 5.01 -15.10
C GLU A 516 -59.77 6.43 -14.81
N ASN A 517 -59.10 7.14 -13.89
CA ASN A 517 -59.45 8.48 -13.42
C ASN A 517 -58.82 9.64 -14.22
N GLU A 518 -58.27 9.35 -15.41
CA GLU A 518 -57.66 10.35 -16.30
C GLU A 518 -58.23 10.25 -17.71
N CYS A 519 -58.14 11.35 -18.47
CA CYS A 519 -58.54 11.42 -19.87
C CYS A 519 -57.32 11.58 -20.76
N TRP A 520 -57.39 11.05 -21.97
CA TRP A 520 -56.40 11.33 -23.02
C TRP A 520 -56.76 12.64 -23.73
N ASP A 521 -55.80 13.57 -23.84
CA ASP A 521 -56.01 14.84 -24.56
C ASP A 521 -55.50 14.80 -26.02
N GLY A 522 -54.99 13.65 -26.46
CA GLY A 522 -54.34 13.46 -27.76
C GLY A 522 -52.80 13.50 -27.70
N VAL A 523 -52.22 13.86 -26.55
CA VAL A 523 -50.77 13.98 -26.32
C VAL A 523 -50.35 13.36 -24.98
N GLU A 524 -51.06 13.64 -23.90
CA GLU A 524 -50.81 13.09 -22.57
C GLU A 524 -52.11 12.83 -21.80
N CYS A 525 -52.00 12.14 -20.66
CA CYS A 525 -53.11 11.96 -19.74
C CYS A 525 -53.28 13.19 -18.85
N ILE A 526 -54.52 13.61 -18.69
CA ILE A 526 -54.91 14.76 -17.86
C ILE A 526 -55.88 14.33 -16.78
N LYS A 527 -55.82 14.98 -15.63
CA LYS A 527 -56.63 14.59 -14.46
C LYS A 527 -58.10 14.91 -14.68
N LYS A 528 -58.98 14.10 -14.09
CA LYS A 528 -60.41 14.40 -14.03
C LYS A 528 -60.67 15.83 -13.52
N GLY A 529 -61.50 16.57 -14.25
CA GLY A 529 -61.84 17.96 -13.98
C GLY A 529 -60.86 19.00 -14.57
N GLU A 530 -59.67 18.60 -14.99
CA GLU A 530 -58.67 19.49 -15.61
C GLU A 530 -59.13 19.97 -16.99
N VAL A 531 -58.83 21.22 -17.32
CA VAL A 531 -59.17 21.84 -18.60
C VAL A 531 -57.90 22.11 -19.40
N ARG A 532 -57.86 21.66 -20.66
CA ARG A 532 -56.75 21.93 -21.60
C ARG A 532 -57.28 22.57 -22.87
N VAL A 533 -56.45 23.43 -23.48
CA VAL A 533 -56.75 24.03 -24.78
C VAL A 533 -55.88 23.37 -25.85
N ARG A 534 -56.51 22.75 -26.85
CA ARG A 534 -55.84 22.16 -28.02
C ARG A 534 -56.49 22.67 -29.29
N GLY A 535 -55.71 23.16 -30.25
CA GLY A 535 -56.24 23.72 -31.51
C GLY A 535 -57.28 24.83 -31.29
N GLY A 536 -57.11 25.66 -30.25
CA GLY A 536 -58.02 26.77 -29.95
C GLY A 536 -59.34 26.39 -29.26
N LYS A 537 -59.57 25.11 -28.94
CA LYS A 537 -60.77 24.65 -28.21
C LYS A 537 -60.39 24.16 -26.82
N GLY A 538 -61.20 24.53 -25.82
CA GLY A 538 -61.08 24.07 -24.44
C GLY A 538 -61.77 22.73 -24.24
N PHE A 539 -61.10 21.81 -23.55
CA PHE A 539 -61.58 20.47 -23.27
C PHE A 539 -61.42 20.17 -21.80
N ARG A 540 -62.48 19.67 -21.17
CA ARG A 540 -62.47 19.24 -19.78
C ARG A 540 -62.49 17.73 -19.70
N CYS A 541 -61.59 17.14 -18.91
CA CYS A 541 -61.69 15.72 -18.59
C CYS A 541 -62.90 15.48 -17.69
N ALA A 542 -63.88 14.73 -18.17
CA ALA A 542 -65.17 14.51 -17.53
C ALA A 542 -65.19 13.30 -16.60
#